data_AF-M5DSY0-F1
#
_entry.id   AF-M5DSY0-F1
#
_cell.length_a   1.000
_cell.length_b   1.000
_cell.length_c   1.000
_cell.angle_alpha   90.00
_cell.angle_beta   90.00
_cell.angle_gamma   90.00
#
_symmetry.space_group_name_H-M   'P 1'
#
loop_
_entity.id
_entity.type
_entity.pdbx_description
1 polymer ?
#
loop_
_entity_poly.entity_id
_entity_poly.type
_entity_poly.pdbx_seq_one_letter_code
_entity_poly.pdbx_strand_id
1 'polypeptide(L)'
;MAEQFSGWTLGLIGIILVLGVFFHAFRYSARTAEIAPNILTSIGIFGTFLGVALGLWEFDTGDIQGSVPKLMDGLKTAFWSSIAGLFTALTLKIRAAVAQTGRREAKQTRAASIDDLDTSLRILADQVRTQGDDTFSQRLQVNHQQMVGKLDQVVDTLESYQERMAEANAKALVGAIKMVMNEFNTKINEQYGENFKQLNESVIAMLEWQQQYKAQLNDLIGEQERTSASMKEASHAFEYMVDNANAFNGISESLQDLLTGLETQRLNLHSQLGSLADMVNHAAEGLPKLEERISILTKGIADTVQSQQRWAIEELGKMQQTISQQLQDQLADSGALLKDQQHASQQHMQRLGERLERQVTQLDTSMEEELNKALRAFGLQLTALSEKFVSDYSPLTDKLRSLVHMVQSVDE
;
A
#
# COMPACT_ATOMS: atom_id res chain seq x y z
N MET A 1 -47.43 -28.07 48.83
CA MET A 1 -46.91 -29.43 49.14
C MET A 1 -47.12 -30.44 48.01
N ALA A 2 -48.01 -30.20 47.03
CA ALA A 2 -48.19 -31.10 45.88
C ALA A 2 -47.23 -30.84 44.69
N GLU A 3 -46.41 -29.77 44.74
CA GLU A 3 -45.49 -29.38 43.65
C GLU A 3 -44.14 -30.11 43.65
N GLN A 4 -43.87 -31.00 44.62
CA GLN A 4 -42.58 -31.72 44.73
C GLN A 4 -42.64 -33.19 44.28
N PHE A 5 -43.81 -33.68 43.89
CA PHE A 5 -44.07 -35.09 43.65
C PHE A 5 -44.67 -35.29 42.25
N SER A 6 -44.02 -36.11 41.42
CA SER A 6 -44.52 -36.46 40.08
C SER A 6 -45.94 -37.04 40.17
N GLY A 7 -46.84 -36.73 39.23
CA GLY A 7 -48.24 -37.19 39.29
C GLY A 7 -48.39 -38.71 39.43
N TRP A 8 -47.43 -39.47 38.91
CA TRP A 8 -47.32 -40.93 39.06
C TRP A 8 -47.11 -41.38 40.51
N THR A 9 -46.33 -40.62 41.30
CA THR A 9 -46.07 -40.89 42.72
C THR A 9 -47.34 -40.81 43.55
N LEU A 10 -48.10 -39.73 43.36
CA LEU A 10 -49.32 -39.46 44.09
C LEU A 10 -50.40 -40.49 43.74
N GLY A 11 -50.47 -40.91 42.47
CA GLY A 11 -51.34 -42.00 42.04
C GLY A 11 -51.01 -43.34 42.71
N LEU A 12 -49.74 -43.76 42.70
CA LEU A 12 -49.31 -45.02 43.31
C LEU A 12 -49.51 -45.03 44.83
N ILE A 13 -49.10 -43.97 45.52
CA ILE A 13 -49.28 -43.85 46.97
C ILE A 13 -50.76 -43.80 47.33
N GLY A 14 -51.58 -43.08 46.55
CA GLY A 14 -53.03 -43.05 46.72
C GLY A 14 -53.67 -44.43 46.63
N ILE A 15 -53.29 -45.23 45.63
CA ILE A 15 -53.77 -46.61 45.46
C ILE A 15 -53.37 -47.49 46.66
N ILE A 16 -52.12 -47.40 47.11
CA ILE A 16 -51.62 -48.17 48.27
C ILE A 16 -52.38 -47.80 49.53
N LEU A 17 -52.63 -46.51 49.77
CA LEU A 17 -53.38 -46.05 50.95
C LEU A 17 -54.86 -46.45 50.88
N VAL A 18 -55.50 -46.35 49.73
CA VAL A 18 -56.90 -46.79 49.53
C VAL A 18 -57.03 -48.29 49.77
N LEU A 19 -56.12 -49.10 49.20
CA LEU A 19 -56.09 -50.55 49.45
C LEU A 19 -55.83 -50.87 50.92
N GLY A 20 -54.92 -50.14 51.55
CA GLY A 20 -54.63 -50.23 52.98
C GLY A 20 -55.86 -49.99 53.85
N VAL A 21 -56.55 -48.89 53.62
CA VAL A 21 -57.78 -48.53 54.33
C VAL A 21 -58.88 -49.56 54.05
N PHE A 22 -59.01 -50.03 52.81
CA PHE A 22 -59.96 -51.08 52.44
C PHE A 22 -59.73 -52.39 53.22
N PHE A 23 -58.47 -52.85 53.30
CA PHE A 23 -58.10 -54.03 54.08
C PHE A 23 -58.26 -53.82 55.59
N HIS A 24 -58.06 -52.60 56.08
CA HIS A 24 -58.22 -52.26 57.49
C HIS A 24 -59.69 -52.12 57.92
N ALA A 25 -60.56 -51.56 57.07
CA ALA A 25 -61.93 -51.16 57.44
C ALA A 25 -63.03 -52.11 56.92
N PHE A 26 -62.93 -52.64 55.70
CA PHE A 26 -64.05 -53.35 55.05
C PHE A 26 -63.89 -54.87 54.99
N ARG A 27 -62.67 -55.43 55.09
CA ARG A 27 -62.42 -56.89 54.99
C ARG A 27 -61.45 -57.47 56.02
N TYR A 28 -61.46 -56.97 57.26
CA TYR A 28 -60.58 -57.52 58.29
C TYR A 28 -61.04 -58.94 58.73
N SER A 29 -60.34 -59.97 58.25
CA SER A 29 -60.53 -61.38 58.55
C SER A 29 -59.15 -62.03 58.77
N ALA A 30 -59.10 -63.19 59.45
CA ALA A 30 -57.85 -63.91 59.69
C ALA A 30 -57.06 -64.19 58.39
N ARG A 31 -57.76 -64.50 57.28
CA ARG A 31 -57.15 -64.69 55.95
C ARG A 31 -56.61 -63.38 55.35
N THR A 32 -57.30 -62.25 55.55
CA THR A 32 -56.83 -60.94 55.08
C THR A 32 -55.61 -60.47 55.88
N ALA A 33 -55.58 -60.72 57.18
CA ALA A 33 -54.45 -60.40 58.05
C ALA A 33 -53.16 -61.15 57.67
N GLU A 34 -53.29 -62.34 57.07
CA GLU A 34 -52.18 -63.14 56.58
C GLU A 34 -51.70 -62.72 55.18
N ILE A 35 -52.63 -62.44 54.25
CA ILE A 35 -52.32 -62.23 52.83
C ILE A 35 -52.12 -60.74 52.47
N ALA A 36 -52.89 -59.82 53.05
CA ALA A 36 -52.87 -58.41 52.68
C ALA A 36 -51.52 -57.71 52.90
N PRO A 37 -50.77 -57.97 54.00
CA PRO A 37 -49.44 -57.39 54.17
C PRO A 37 -48.48 -57.76 53.02
N ASN A 38 -48.54 -59.02 52.54
CA ASN A 38 -47.66 -59.49 51.47
C ASN A 38 -48.02 -58.87 50.10
N ILE A 39 -49.32 -58.64 49.84
CA ILE A 39 -49.76 -57.95 48.63
C ILE A 39 -49.29 -56.49 48.65
N LEU A 40 -49.44 -55.81 49.79
CA LEU A 40 -49.07 -54.41 49.93
C LEU A 40 -47.55 -54.18 49.84
N THR A 41 -46.74 -55.08 50.42
CA THR A 41 -45.29 -55.03 50.24
C THR A 41 -44.90 -55.33 48.80
N SER A 42 -45.57 -56.28 48.12
CA SER A 42 -45.30 -56.58 46.71
C SER A 42 -45.65 -55.41 45.78
N ILE A 43 -46.76 -54.69 46.05
CA ILE A 43 -47.12 -53.47 45.32
C ILE A 43 -46.09 -52.35 45.61
N GLY A 44 -45.60 -52.22 46.85
CA GLY A 44 -44.53 -51.28 47.19
C GLY A 44 -43.23 -51.57 46.45
N ILE A 45 -42.82 -52.84 46.36
CA ILE A 45 -41.65 -53.30 45.60
C ILE A 45 -41.83 -53.02 44.10
N PHE A 46 -43.02 -53.30 43.56
CA PHE A 46 -43.35 -52.97 42.17
C PHE A 46 -43.25 -51.46 41.90
N GLY A 47 -43.72 -50.63 42.83
CA GLY A 47 -43.57 -49.17 42.78
C GLY A 47 -42.10 -48.73 42.74
N THR A 48 -41.21 -49.45 43.44
CA THR A 48 -39.76 -49.20 43.39
C THR A 48 -39.19 -49.45 41.99
N PHE A 49 -39.50 -50.61 41.39
CA PHE A 49 -39.05 -50.92 40.04
C PHE A 49 -39.61 -49.96 38.99
N LEU A 50 -40.88 -49.59 39.12
CA LEU A 50 -41.52 -48.65 38.21
C LEU A 50 -40.91 -47.24 38.32
N GLY A 51 -40.60 -46.76 39.53
CA GLY A 51 -39.96 -45.46 39.73
C GLY A 51 -38.55 -45.38 39.14
N VAL A 52 -37.76 -46.44 39.31
CA VAL A 52 -36.42 -46.53 38.69
C VAL A 52 -36.52 -46.61 37.16
N ALA A 53 -37.47 -47.39 36.63
CA ALA A 53 -37.68 -47.51 35.19
C ALA A 53 -38.09 -46.16 34.57
N LEU A 54 -38.98 -45.40 35.21
CA LEU A 54 -39.36 -44.06 34.76
C LEU A 54 -38.19 -43.07 34.84
N GLY A 55 -37.35 -43.16 35.89
CA GLY A 55 -36.16 -42.31 36.02
C GLY A 55 -35.07 -42.60 34.98
N LEU A 56 -34.95 -43.86 34.54
CA LEU A 56 -34.02 -44.28 33.49
C LEU A 56 -34.57 -44.04 32.07
N TRP A 57 -35.88 -44.02 31.89
CA TRP A 57 -36.52 -43.79 30.59
C TRP A 57 -36.17 -42.43 30.00
N GLU A 58 -36.00 -41.42 30.85
CA GLU A 58 -35.63 -40.06 30.45
C GLU A 58 -34.13 -39.75 30.62
N PHE A 59 -33.31 -40.78 30.92
CA PHE A 59 -31.88 -40.61 31.15
C PHE A 59 -31.10 -40.61 29.83
N ASP A 60 -30.51 -39.48 29.47
CA ASP A 60 -29.65 -39.32 28.31
C ASP A 60 -28.17 -39.44 28.71
N THR A 61 -27.48 -40.41 28.12
CA THR A 61 -26.03 -40.60 28.32
C THR A 61 -25.18 -39.47 27.70
N GLY A 62 -25.75 -38.69 26.77
CA GLY A 62 -25.09 -37.53 26.15
C GLY A 62 -25.19 -36.25 26.98
N ASP A 63 -26.21 -36.11 27.84
CA ASP A 63 -26.39 -34.97 28.74
C ASP A 63 -26.67 -35.43 30.17
N ILE A 64 -25.60 -35.81 30.86
CA ILE A 64 -25.65 -36.28 32.25
C ILE A 64 -26.16 -35.17 33.18
N GLN A 65 -25.81 -33.90 32.94
CA GLN A 65 -26.18 -32.79 33.80
C GLN A 65 -27.68 -32.49 33.76
N GLY A 66 -28.31 -32.58 32.59
CA GLY A 66 -29.77 -32.50 32.43
C GLY A 66 -30.52 -33.76 32.90
N SER A 67 -29.87 -34.92 32.88
CA SER A 67 -30.50 -36.22 33.17
C SER A 67 -30.49 -36.61 34.65
N VAL A 68 -29.51 -36.16 35.44
CA VAL A 68 -29.41 -36.47 36.88
C VAL A 68 -30.62 -35.97 37.68
N PRO A 69 -31.15 -34.74 37.48
CA PRO A 69 -32.35 -34.29 38.20
C PRO A 69 -33.59 -35.17 37.92
N LYS A 70 -33.78 -35.62 36.67
CA LYS A 70 -34.92 -36.48 36.28
C LYS A 70 -34.82 -37.88 36.87
N LEU A 71 -33.61 -38.46 36.88
CA LEU A 71 -33.34 -39.72 37.55
C LEU A 71 -33.64 -39.63 39.05
N MET A 72 -33.28 -38.50 39.67
CA MET A 72 -33.56 -38.24 41.09
C MET A 72 -35.06 -38.23 41.40
N ASP A 73 -35.89 -37.74 40.48
CA ASP A 73 -37.35 -37.74 40.64
C ASP A 73 -37.98 -39.14 40.48
N GLY A 74 -37.46 -39.96 39.55
CA GLY A 74 -37.80 -41.38 39.47
C GLY A 74 -37.41 -42.16 40.74
N LEU A 75 -36.25 -41.83 41.32
CA LEU A 75 -35.76 -42.45 42.54
C LEU A 75 -36.59 -42.04 43.78
N LYS A 76 -37.02 -40.79 43.87
CA LYS A 76 -38.00 -40.35 44.89
C LYS A 76 -39.30 -41.14 44.77
N THR A 77 -39.78 -41.37 43.55
CA THR A 77 -40.99 -42.19 43.28
C THR A 77 -40.84 -43.61 43.80
N ALA A 78 -39.70 -44.22 43.50
CA ALA A 78 -39.39 -45.58 43.89
C ALA A 78 -39.33 -45.73 45.42
N PHE A 79 -38.74 -44.75 46.10
CA PHE A 79 -38.57 -44.76 47.55
C PHE A 79 -39.89 -44.56 48.29
N TRP A 80 -40.69 -43.55 47.94
CA TRP A 80 -41.91 -43.22 48.67
C TRP A 80 -43.04 -44.23 48.47
N SER A 81 -43.13 -44.86 47.30
CA SER A 81 -44.08 -45.96 47.07
C SER A 81 -43.76 -47.21 47.90
N SER A 82 -42.48 -47.53 48.08
CA SER A 82 -42.01 -48.63 48.94
C SER A 82 -42.31 -48.38 50.42
N ILE A 83 -42.04 -47.16 50.89
CA ILE A 83 -42.35 -46.74 52.27
C ILE A 83 -43.84 -46.86 52.53
N ALA A 84 -44.69 -46.36 51.62
CA ALA A 84 -46.13 -46.46 51.77
C ALA A 84 -46.58 -47.94 51.85
N GLY A 85 -46.10 -48.80 50.95
CA GLY A 85 -46.44 -50.23 50.93
C GLY A 85 -46.03 -50.96 52.20
N LEU A 86 -44.80 -50.73 52.68
CA LEU A 86 -44.26 -51.37 53.88
C LEU A 86 -44.94 -50.85 55.16
N PHE A 87 -45.14 -49.54 55.25
CA PHE A 87 -45.79 -48.90 56.41
C PHE A 87 -47.21 -49.44 56.59
N THR A 88 -47.99 -49.48 55.51
CA THR A 88 -49.36 -49.97 55.57
C THR A 88 -49.44 -51.49 55.75
N ALA A 89 -48.45 -52.27 55.30
CA ALA A 89 -48.35 -53.70 55.61
C ALA A 89 -48.02 -53.96 57.10
N LEU A 90 -47.15 -53.13 57.68
CA LEU A 90 -46.73 -53.25 59.07
C LEU A 90 -47.88 -52.95 60.04
N THR A 91 -48.68 -51.92 59.77
CA THR A 91 -49.86 -51.60 60.59
C THR A 91 -50.88 -52.74 60.61
N LEU A 92 -51.06 -53.45 59.48
CA LEU A 92 -51.89 -54.65 59.40
C LEU A 92 -51.32 -55.82 60.22
N LYS A 93 -50.00 -56.06 60.17
CA LYS A 93 -49.35 -57.12 60.97
C LYS A 93 -49.43 -56.88 62.47
N ILE A 94 -49.24 -55.63 62.91
CA ILE A 94 -49.36 -55.26 64.33
C ILE A 94 -50.79 -55.53 64.83
N ARG A 95 -51.80 -55.13 64.06
CA ARG A 95 -53.20 -55.39 64.41
C ARG A 95 -53.52 -56.89 64.45
N ALA A 96 -52.94 -57.67 63.54
CA ALA A 96 -53.09 -59.13 63.52
C ALA A 96 -52.50 -59.80 64.76
N ALA A 97 -51.30 -59.37 65.18
CA ALA A 97 -50.61 -59.90 66.36
C ALA A 97 -51.40 -59.62 67.65
N VAL A 98 -51.92 -58.39 67.81
CA VAL A 98 -52.73 -58.01 68.99
C VAL A 98 -54.04 -58.79 69.06
N ALA A 99 -54.66 -59.10 67.92
CA ALA A 99 -55.92 -59.85 67.87
C ALA A 99 -55.78 -61.36 68.17
N GLN A 100 -54.60 -61.96 67.99
CA GLN A 100 -54.38 -63.40 68.21
C GLN A 100 -54.09 -63.77 69.67
N THR A 101 -53.58 -62.83 70.49
CA THR A 101 -53.24 -63.08 71.90
C THR A 101 -54.48 -63.36 72.79
N GLY A 102 -55.68 -62.95 72.37
CA GLY A 102 -56.92 -63.14 73.16
C GLY A 102 -57.62 -64.50 73.05
N ARG A 103 -57.08 -65.50 72.32
CA ARG A 103 -57.81 -66.73 71.94
C ARG A 103 -57.32 -68.05 72.56
N ARG A 104 -56.33 -68.04 73.47
CA ARG A 104 -55.57 -69.23 73.89
C ARG A 104 -56.03 -69.96 75.18
N GLU A 105 -57.02 -69.47 75.92
CA GLU A 105 -57.30 -69.98 77.30
C GLU A 105 -58.30 -71.17 77.43
N ALA A 106 -58.88 -71.71 76.36
CA ALA A 106 -60.11 -72.51 76.52
C ALA A 106 -59.98 -74.06 76.57
N LYS A 107 -58.83 -74.69 76.83
CA LYS A 107 -58.82 -76.18 76.89
C LYS A 107 -57.76 -76.85 77.77
N GLN A 108 -58.26 -77.57 78.79
CA GLN A 108 -57.77 -78.84 79.40
C GLN A 108 -57.26 -78.81 80.86
N THR A 109 -57.97 -79.53 81.76
CA THR A 109 -57.41 -80.43 82.81
C THR A 109 -58.50 -81.27 83.51
N ARG A 110 -58.25 -82.57 83.73
CA ARG A 110 -59.00 -83.46 84.65
C ARG A 110 -57.97 -84.39 85.33
N ALA A 111 -58.00 -84.50 86.66
CA ALA A 111 -57.01 -85.20 87.50
C ALA A 111 -57.59 -86.47 88.19
N ALA A 112 -56.74 -87.46 88.48
CA ALA A 112 -57.07 -88.71 89.20
C ALA A 112 -57.05 -88.53 90.74
N SER A 113 -57.80 -89.35 91.49
CA SER A 113 -58.19 -89.12 92.90
C SER A 113 -57.52 -90.02 93.96
N ILE A 114 -57.63 -89.58 95.21
CA ILE A 114 -57.01 -90.05 96.48
C ILE A 114 -57.27 -91.53 96.87
N ASP A 115 -58.26 -92.18 96.26
CA ASP A 115 -58.67 -93.56 96.60
C ASP A 115 -57.62 -94.63 96.21
N ASP A 116 -56.84 -94.37 95.15
CA ASP A 116 -55.73 -95.23 94.74
C ASP A 116 -54.56 -95.19 95.75
N LEU A 117 -54.47 -94.13 96.56
CA LEU A 117 -53.39 -93.93 97.53
C LEU A 117 -53.64 -94.74 98.82
N ASP A 118 -54.88 -94.82 99.31
CA ASP A 118 -55.22 -95.59 100.52
C ASP A 118 -55.02 -97.10 100.28
N THR A 119 -55.44 -97.57 99.10
CA THR A 119 -55.29 -98.98 98.69
C THR A 119 -53.81 -99.36 98.60
N SER A 120 -52.97 -98.48 98.07
CA SER A 120 -51.53 -98.70 97.94
C SER A 120 -50.81 -98.69 99.30
N LEU A 121 -51.20 -97.82 100.23
CA LEU A 121 -50.61 -97.73 101.56
C LEU A 121 -50.97 -98.92 102.45
N ARG A 122 -52.19 -99.48 102.32
CA ARG A 122 -52.61 -100.70 103.04
C ARG A 122 -51.84 -101.93 102.59
N ILE A 123 -51.58 -102.08 101.30
CA ILE A 123 -50.80 -103.20 100.74
C ILE A 123 -49.33 -103.11 101.20
N LEU A 124 -48.76 -101.90 101.24
CA LEU A 124 -47.41 -101.67 101.78
C LEU A 124 -47.31 -101.98 103.28
N ALA A 125 -48.31 -101.56 104.07
CA ALA A 125 -48.33 -101.80 105.52
C ALA A 125 -48.42 -103.30 105.87
N ASP A 126 -49.16 -104.09 105.08
CA ASP A 126 -49.32 -105.53 105.31
C ASP A 126 -48.10 -106.35 104.89
N GLN A 127 -47.39 -105.91 103.83
CA GLN A 127 -46.13 -106.51 103.39
C GLN A 127 -44.96 -106.24 104.35
N VAL A 128 -44.92 -105.09 105.00
CA VAL A 128 -43.87 -104.74 105.98
C VAL A 128 -44.07 -105.48 107.31
N ARG A 129 -45.32 -105.83 107.68
CA ARG A 129 -45.60 -106.49 108.96
C ARG A 129 -45.37 -108.00 108.95
N THR A 130 -45.39 -108.65 107.78
CA THR A 130 -45.32 -110.12 107.64
C THR A 130 -43.92 -110.67 107.38
N GLN A 131 -42.93 -109.82 107.06
CA GLN A 131 -41.52 -110.21 106.89
C GLN A 131 -40.68 -109.45 107.92
N GLY A 132 -39.99 -110.16 108.81
CA GLY A 132 -39.13 -109.56 109.84
C GLY A 132 -38.13 -108.55 109.25
N ASP A 133 -37.80 -107.54 110.06
CA ASP A 133 -37.05 -106.31 109.73
C ASP A 133 -35.81 -106.49 108.83
N ASP A 134 -35.15 -107.64 108.88
CA ASP A 134 -33.94 -107.92 108.10
C ASP A 134 -34.21 -108.12 106.59
N THR A 135 -35.38 -108.62 106.20
CA THR A 135 -35.65 -109.00 104.80
C THR A 135 -35.94 -107.80 103.89
N PHE A 136 -36.65 -106.80 104.42
CA PHE A 136 -37.01 -105.59 103.68
C PHE A 136 -35.83 -104.62 103.60
N SER A 137 -35.11 -104.42 104.72
CA SER A 137 -33.90 -103.60 104.76
C SER A 137 -32.83 -104.13 103.80
N GLN A 138 -32.64 -105.45 103.71
CA GLN A 138 -31.71 -106.07 102.77
C GLN A 138 -32.14 -105.90 101.30
N ARG A 139 -33.45 -105.99 100.98
CA ARG A 139 -33.95 -105.68 99.62
C ARG A 139 -33.79 -104.21 99.25
N LEU A 140 -34.03 -103.30 100.19
CA LEU A 140 -33.85 -101.86 99.99
C LEU A 140 -32.38 -101.52 99.78
N GLN A 141 -31.47 -102.16 100.54
CA GLN A 141 -30.03 -101.99 100.38
C GLN A 141 -29.53 -102.52 99.04
N VAL A 142 -29.98 -103.71 98.61
CA VAL A 142 -29.63 -104.28 97.29
C VAL A 142 -30.16 -103.40 96.15
N ASN A 143 -31.39 -102.90 96.26
CA ASN A 143 -31.97 -102.01 95.25
C ASN A 143 -31.25 -100.65 95.22
N HIS A 144 -30.89 -100.09 96.38
CA HIS A 144 -30.09 -98.88 96.47
C HIS A 144 -28.71 -99.07 95.84
N GLN A 145 -28.02 -100.18 96.10
CA GLN A 145 -26.73 -100.51 95.47
C GLN A 145 -26.85 -100.69 93.95
N GLN A 146 -27.91 -101.33 93.45
CA GLN A 146 -28.18 -101.41 92.02
C GLN A 146 -28.45 -100.03 91.40
N MET A 147 -29.18 -99.15 92.11
CA MET A 147 -29.47 -97.80 91.63
C MET A 147 -28.22 -96.93 91.60
N VAL A 148 -27.37 -97.01 92.63
CA VAL A 148 -26.05 -96.35 92.66
C VAL A 148 -25.18 -96.86 91.51
N GLY A 149 -25.11 -98.18 91.29
CA GLY A 149 -24.35 -98.73 90.17
C GLY A 149 -24.87 -98.29 88.78
N LYS A 150 -26.18 -98.12 88.62
CA LYS A 150 -26.75 -97.54 87.38
C LYS A 150 -26.46 -96.05 87.23
N LEU A 151 -26.44 -95.29 88.33
CA LEU A 151 -26.07 -93.88 88.32
C LEU A 151 -24.58 -93.71 87.94
N ASP A 152 -23.69 -94.55 88.46
CA ASP A 152 -22.28 -94.57 88.08
C ASP A 152 -22.12 -94.88 86.58
N GLN A 153 -22.87 -95.86 86.07
CA GLN A 153 -22.87 -96.15 84.63
C GLN A 153 -23.39 -94.96 83.79
N VAL A 154 -24.37 -94.21 84.28
CA VAL A 154 -24.84 -92.99 83.61
C VAL A 154 -23.78 -91.90 83.63
N VAL A 155 -23.08 -91.72 84.75
CA VAL A 155 -21.97 -90.76 84.86
C VAL A 155 -20.85 -91.12 83.88
N ASP A 156 -20.43 -92.38 83.82
CA ASP A 156 -19.42 -92.86 82.87
C ASP A 156 -19.85 -92.61 81.41
N THR A 157 -21.10 -92.89 81.06
CA THR A 157 -21.60 -92.63 79.70
C THR A 157 -21.70 -91.13 79.38
N LEU A 158 -21.99 -90.29 80.37
CA LEU A 158 -22.03 -88.83 80.21
C LEU A 158 -20.62 -88.26 80.04
N GLU A 159 -19.65 -88.72 80.81
CA GLU A 159 -18.25 -88.31 80.68
C GLU A 159 -17.70 -88.73 79.31
N SER A 160 -17.94 -89.98 78.91
CA SER A 160 -17.64 -90.48 77.56
C SER A 160 -18.31 -89.65 76.45
N TYR A 161 -19.57 -89.25 76.64
CA TYR A 161 -20.29 -88.43 75.68
C TYR A 161 -19.71 -87.02 75.60
N GLN A 162 -19.38 -86.40 76.73
CA GLN A 162 -18.76 -85.07 76.78
C GLN A 162 -17.41 -85.06 76.07
N GLU A 163 -16.57 -86.08 76.29
CA GLU A 163 -15.29 -86.21 75.62
C GLU A 163 -15.47 -86.35 74.10
N ARG A 164 -16.35 -87.25 73.65
CA ARG A 164 -16.66 -87.44 72.22
C ARG A 164 -17.29 -86.19 71.59
N MET A 165 -18.14 -85.47 72.31
CA MET A 165 -18.73 -84.21 71.85
C MET A 165 -17.68 -83.11 71.72
N ALA A 166 -16.78 -82.98 72.71
CA ALA A 166 -15.69 -82.03 72.66
C ALA A 166 -14.77 -82.32 71.46
N GLU A 167 -14.42 -83.60 71.24
CA GLU A 167 -13.61 -84.02 70.10
C GLU A 167 -14.32 -83.78 68.77
N ALA A 168 -15.60 -84.17 68.65
CA ALA A 168 -16.40 -83.97 67.43
C ALA A 168 -16.56 -82.49 67.09
N ASN A 169 -16.83 -81.63 68.09
CA ASN A 169 -16.96 -80.19 67.90
C ASN A 169 -15.62 -79.54 67.53
N ALA A 170 -14.51 -79.95 68.16
CA ALA A 170 -13.17 -79.48 67.79
C ALA A 170 -12.83 -79.87 66.35
N LYS A 171 -13.13 -81.11 65.95
CA LYS A 171 -12.90 -81.60 64.58
C LYS A 171 -13.78 -80.89 63.55
N ALA A 172 -15.05 -80.64 63.88
CA ALA A 172 -15.96 -79.86 63.03
C ALA A 172 -15.50 -78.41 62.88
N LEU A 173 -15.06 -77.77 63.97
CA LEU A 173 -14.56 -76.40 63.96
C LEU A 173 -13.27 -76.28 63.13
N VAL A 174 -12.31 -77.18 63.36
CA VAL A 174 -11.07 -77.23 62.56
C VAL A 174 -11.39 -77.49 61.09
N GLY A 175 -12.34 -78.38 60.78
CA GLY A 175 -12.81 -78.63 59.43
C GLY A 175 -13.39 -77.38 58.76
N ALA A 176 -14.27 -76.67 59.46
CA ALA A 176 -14.88 -75.43 58.99
C ALA A 176 -13.83 -74.33 58.75
N ILE A 177 -12.91 -74.13 59.69
CA ILE A 177 -11.82 -73.15 59.54
C ILE A 177 -10.92 -73.51 58.36
N LYS A 178 -10.59 -74.80 58.18
CA LYS A 178 -9.74 -75.25 57.07
C LYS A 178 -10.42 -75.06 55.72
N MET A 179 -11.73 -75.28 55.65
CA MET A 179 -12.53 -75.01 54.45
C MET A 179 -12.54 -73.52 54.12
N VAL A 180 -12.85 -72.68 55.11
CA VAL A 180 -12.85 -71.21 54.94
C VAL A 180 -11.47 -70.69 54.53
N MET A 181 -10.38 -71.21 55.11
CA MET A 181 -9.03 -70.81 54.72
C MET A 181 -8.66 -71.23 53.31
N ASN A 182 -9.02 -72.45 52.90
CA ASN A 182 -8.81 -72.87 51.52
C ASN A 182 -9.63 -72.03 50.54
N GLU A 183 -10.89 -71.75 50.85
CA GLU A 183 -11.77 -70.96 50.01
C GLU A 183 -11.30 -69.50 49.92
N PHE A 184 -10.85 -68.92 51.03
CA PHE A 184 -10.21 -67.61 51.08
C PHE A 184 -8.94 -67.56 50.25
N ASN A 185 -8.05 -68.54 50.39
CA ASN A 185 -6.79 -68.56 49.65
C ASN A 185 -7.02 -68.75 48.13
N THR A 186 -8.02 -69.56 47.77
CA THR A 186 -8.44 -69.74 46.37
C THR A 186 -9.00 -68.44 45.79
N LYS A 187 -9.91 -67.79 46.52
CA LYS A 187 -10.49 -66.49 46.14
C LYS A 187 -9.44 -65.40 46.01
N ILE A 188 -8.41 -65.38 46.88
CA ILE A 188 -7.33 -64.41 46.76
C ILE A 188 -6.54 -64.63 45.48
N ASN A 189 -6.11 -65.86 45.21
CA ASN A 189 -5.32 -66.14 44.00
C ASN A 189 -6.11 -65.84 42.73
N GLU A 190 -7.39 -66.18 42.66
CA GLU A 190 -8.21 -65.93 41.48
C GLU A 190 -8.54 -64.44 41.32
N GLN A 191 -9.13 -63.79 42.34
CA GLN A 191 -9.59 -62.41 42.19
C GLN A 191 -8.45 -61.39 42.19
N TYR A 192 -7.42 -61.57 43.01
CA TYR A 192 -6.29 -60.64 43.01
C TYR A 192 -5.34 -60.93 41.85
N GLY A 193 -5.18 -62.19 41.45
CA GLY A 193 -4.38 -62.52 40.26
C GLY A 193 -4.89 -61.83 38.99
N GLU A 194 -6.20 -61.91 38.72
CA GLU A 194 -6.81 -61.22 37.58
C GLU A 194 -6.77 -59.70 37.72
N ASN A 195 -7.02 -59.15 38.91
CA ASN A 195 -6.89 -57.71 39.13
C ASN A 195 -5.45 -57.20 38.91
N PHE A 196 -4.43 -57.95 39.33
CA PHE A 196 -3.03 -57.59 39.08
C PHE A 196 -2.67 -57.70 37.59
N LYS A 197 -3.26 -58.66 36.88
CA LYS A 197 -3.08 -58.79 35.43
C LYS A 197 -3.68 -57.60 34.69
N GLN A 198 -4.92 -57.22 35.00
CA GLN A 198 -5.57 -56.03 34.43
C GLN A 198 -4.85 -54.73 34.82
N LEU A 199 -4.35 -54.64 36.06
CA LEU A 199 -3.52 -53.51 36.48
C LEU A 199 -2.23 -53.43 35.64
N ASN A 200 -1.55 -54.56 35.44
CA ASN A 200 -0.34 -54.61 34.62
C ASN A 200 -0.63 -54.23 33.16
N GLU A 201 -1.72 -54.72 32.57
CA GLU A 201 -2.19 -54.33 31.23
C GLU A 201 -2.45 -52.81 31.15
N SER A 202 -3.09 -52.24 32.17
CA SER A 202 -3.35 -50.80 32.25
C SER A 202 -2.06 -49.98 32.37
N VAL A 203 -1.08 -50.46 33.14
CA VAL A 203 0.24 -49.82 33.27
C VAL A 203 1.04 -49.89 31.97
N ILE A 204 0.98 -51.02 31.25
CA ILE A 204 1.60 -51.16 29.93
C ILE A 204 0.97 -50.18 28.94
N ALA A 205 -0.36 -50.13 28.88
CA ALA A 205 -1.07 -49.18 28.01
C ALA A 205 -0.74 -47.72 28.36
N MET A 206 -0.57 -47.39 29.65
CA MET A 206 -0.13 -46.07 30.09
C MET A 206 1.29 -45.74 29.64
N LEU A 207 2.20 -46.72 29.66
CA LEU A 207 3.58 -46.59 29.18
C LEU A 207 3.64 -46.38 27.67
N GLU A 208 2.85 -47.15 26.91
CA GLU A 208 2.71 -46.97 25.46
C GLU A 208 2.14 -45.59 25.13
N TRP A 209 1.09 -45.17 25.84
CA TRP A 209 0.53 -43.84 25.69
C TRP A 209 1.55 -42.74 26.02
N GLN A 210 2.36 -42.89 27.08
CA GLN A 210 3.43 -41.95 27.40
C GLN A 210 4.49 -41.86 26.29
N GLN A 211 4.89 -42.99 25.69
CA GLN A 211 5.84 -43.00 24.58
C GLN A 211 5.26 -42.29 23.34
N GLN A 212 4.02 -42.59 23.00
CA GLN A 212 3.33 -41.94 21.88
C GLN A 212 3.16 -40.43 22.13
N TYR A 213 2.76 -40.05 23.34
CA TYR A 213 2.61 -38.64 23.73
C TYR A 213 3.94 -37.88 23.65
N LYS A 214 5.04 -38.49 24.08
CA LYS A 214 6.38 -37.92 23.90
C LYS A 214 6.73 -37.70 22.43
N ALA A 215 6.41 -38.67 21.56
CA ALA A 215 6.64 -38.53 20.12
C ALA A 215 5.80 -37.38 19.53
N GLN A 216 4.52 -37.30 19.86
CA GLN A 216 3.64 -36.22 19.42
C GLN A 216 4.12 -34.84 19.90
N LEU A 217 4.64 -34.74 21.13
CA LEU A 217 5.23 -33.50 21.63
C LEU A 217 6.47 -33.07 20.84
N ASN A 218 7.32 -34.02 20.46
CA ASN A 218 8.50 -33.71 19.64
C ASN A 218 8.09 -33.24 18.24
N ASP A 219 7.09 -33.88 17.62
CA ASP A 219 6.55 -33.47 16.32
C ASP A 219 5.95 -32.05 16.40
N LEU A 220 5.20 -31.76 17.47
CA LEU A 220 4.63 -30.44 17.73
C LEU A 220 5.73 -29.37 17.88
N ILE A 221 6.80 -29.67 18.62
CA ILE A 221 7.94 -28.76 18.79
C ILE A 221 8.60 -28.49 17.43
N GLY A 222 8.84 -29.52 16.63
CA GLY A 222 9.42 -29.38 15.30
C GLY A 222 8.55 -28.52 14.38
N GLU A 223 7.23 -28.71 14.42
CA GLU A 223 6.31 -27.91 13.62
C GLU A 223 6.22 -26.45 14.10
N GLN A 224 6.33 -26.23 15.40
CA GLN A 224 6.38 -24.89 15.98
C GLN A 224 7.68 -24.14 15.65
N GLU A 225 8.82 -24.83 15.61
CA GLU A 225 10.08 -24.28 15.11
C GLU A 225 9.98 -23.87 13.63
N ARG A 226 9.41 -24.75 12.79
CA ARG A 226 9.14 -24.47 11.36
C ARG A 226 8.22 -23.26 11.17
N THR A 227 7.18 -23.17 11.99
CA THR A 227 6.25 -22.03 11.97
C THR A 227 6.95 -20.74 12.37
N SER A 228 7.77 -20.77 13.43
CA SER A 228 8.56 -19.62 13.87
C SER A 228 9.52 -19.14 12.78
N ALA A 229 10.22 -20.07 12.11
CA ALA A 229 11.08 -19.74 10.97
C ALA A 229 10.30 -19.08 9.82
N SER A 230 9.13 -19.63 9.46
CA SER A 230 8.26 -19.05 8.43
C SER A 230 7.75 -17.66 8.81
N MET A 231 7.45 -17.44 10.09
CA MET A 231 7.03 -16.13 10.61
C MET A 231 8.15 -15.09 10.49
N LYS A 232 9.41 -15.51 10.71
CA LYS A 232 10.58 -14.65 10.54
C LYS A 232 10.81 -14.31 9.06
N GLU A 233 10.67 -15.28 8.16
CA GLU A 233 10.73 -15.06 6.70
C GLU A 233 9.64 -14.07 6.26
N ALA A 234 8.40 -14.26 6.73
CA ALA A 234 7.29 -13.36 6.45
C ALA A 234 7.56 -11.94 6.98
N SER A 235 8.17 -11.81 8.16
CA SER A 235 8.58 -10.52 8.71
C SER A 235 9.59 -9.81 7.81
N HIS A 236 10.60 -10.52 7.30
CA HIS A 236 11.57 -9.95 6.36
C HIS A 236 10.92 -9.58 5.02
N ALA A 237 10.00 -10.39 4.51
CA ALA A 237 9.25 -10.05 3.30
C ALA A 237 8.39 -8.80 3.49
N PHE A 238 7.78 -8.63 4.67
CA PHE A 238 7.04 -7.42 5.02
C PHE A 238 7.93 -6.18 5.13
N GLU A 239 9.09 -6.31 5.77
CA GLU A 239 10.09 -5.23 5.86
C GLU A 239 10.53 -4.79 4.45
N TYR A 240 10.87 -5.74 3.59
CA TYR A 240 11.21 -5.48 2.19
C TYR A 240 10.08 -4.78 1.41
N MET A 241 8.82 -5.17 1.65
CA MET A 241 7.66 -4.53 1.04
C MET A 241 7.50 -3.07 1.50
N VAL A 242 7.70 -2.80 2.79
CA VAL A 242 7.65 -1.43 3.34
C VAL A 242 8.76 -0.56 2.75
N ASP A 243 9.98 -1.08 2.63
CA ASP A 243 11.09 -0.36 2.01
C ASP A 243 10.82 -0.02 0.55
N ASN A 244 10.30 -0.97 -0.23
CA ASN A 244 9.89 -0.71 -1.61
C ASN A 244 8.73 0.28 -1.73
N ALA A 245 7.77 0.25 -0.81
CA ALA A 245 6.68 1.24 -0.77
C ALA A 245 7.21 2.65 -0.49
N ASN A 246 8.20 2.79 0.40
CA ASN A 246 8.87 4.07 0.65
C ASN A 246 9.67 4.55 -0.57
N ALA A 247 10.38 3.65 -1.26
CA ALA A 247 11.05 3.97 -2.51
C ALA A 247 10.05 4.43 -3.60
N PHE A 248 8.89 3.79 -3.69
CA PHE A 248 7.83 4.18 -4.61
C PHE A 248 7.29 5.59 -4.34
N ASN A 249 7.12 5.97 -3.06
CA ASN A 249 6.77 7.35 -2.70
C ASN A 249 7.83 8.34 -3.20
N GLY A 250 9.12 8.05 -3.00
CA GLY A 250 10.21 8.89 -3.52
C GLY A 250 10.25 8.98 -5.06
N ILE A 251 9.96 7.88 -5.75
CA ILE A 251 9.81 7.88 -7.22
C ILE A 251 8.62 8.74 -7.64
N SER A 252 7.50 8.68 -6.91
CA SER A 252 6.30 9.46 -7.20
C SER A 252 6.53 10.96 -7.02
N GLU A 253 7.29 11.35 -5.99
CA GLU A 253 7.75 12.74 -5.80
C GLU A 253 8.65 13.20 -6.94
N SER A 254 9.63 12.36 -7.32
CA SER A 254 10.49 12.65 -8.47
C SER A 254 9.71 12.76 -9.79
N LEU A 255 8.66 11.95 -9.96
CA LEU A 255 7.76 12.01 -11.12
C LEU A 255 6.95 13.31 -11.12
N GLN A 256 6.47 13.76 -9.96
CA GLN A 256 5.78 15.03 -9.79
C GLN A 256 6.69 16.21 -10.15
N ASP A 257 7.95 16.18 -9.72
CA ASP A 257 8.96 17.18 -10.08
C ASP A 257 9.24 17.19 -11.59
N LEU A 258 9.38 16.01 -12.20
CA LEU A 258 9.59 15.87 -13.64
C LEU A 258 8.39 16.44 -14.42
N LEU A 259 7.17 16.07 -14.04
CA LEU A 259 5.95 16.59 -14.67
C LEU A 259 5.83 18.12 -14.52
N THR A 260 6.18 18.66 -13.35
CA THR A 260 6.20 20.11 -13.10
C THR A 260 7.26 20.81 -13.95
N GLY A 261 8.45 20.21 -14.07
CA GLY A 261 9.53 20.69 -14.93
C GLY A 261 9.15 20.68 -16.41
N LEU A 262 8.49 19.61 -16.88
CA LEU A 262 7.98 19.52 -18.24
C LEU A 262 6.90 20.56 -18.52
N GLU A 263 5.99 20.81 -17.59
CA GLU A 263 4.97 21.86 -17.76
C GLU A 263 5.61 23.26 -17.83
N THR A 264 6.63 23.50 -16.99
CA THR A 264 7.41 24.75 -17.05
C THR A 264 8.13 24.89 -18.38
N GLN A 265 8.74 23.82 -18.90
CA GLN A 265 9.38 23.80 -20.21
C GLN A 265 8.36 24.04 -21.33
N ARG A 266 7.17 23.43 -21.24
CA ARG A 266 6.07 23.64 -22.19
C ARG A 266 5.65 25.11 -22.24
N LEU A 267 5.48 25.77 -21.09
CA LEU A 267 5.17 27.19 -21.01
C LEU A 267 6.28 28.07 -21.58
N ASN A 268 7.55 27.74 -21.31
CA ASN A 268 8.69 28.46 -21.86
C ASN A 268 8.76 28.32 -23.39
N LEU A 269 8.63 27.11 -23.94
CA LEU A 269 8.54 26.88 -25.38
C LEU A 269 7.37 27.62 -26.01
N HIS A 270 6.21 27.65 -25.36
CA HIS A 270 5.06 28.42 -25.83
C HIS A 270 5.38 29.92 -25.89
N SER A 271 6.04 30.46 -24.87
CA SER A 271 6.51 31.86 -24.85
C SER A 271 7.54 32.14 -25.95
N GLN A 272 8.52 31.25 -26.14
CA GLN A 272 9.53 31.37 -27.20
C GLN A 272 8.91 31.30 -28.60
N LEU A 273 7.94 30.42 -28.81
CA LEU A 273 7.19 30.37 -30.07
C LEU A 273 6.37 31.65 -30.28
N GLY A 274 5.80 32.21 -29.21
CA GLY A 274 5.12 33.50 -29.24
C GLY A 274 6.06 34.65 -29.61
N SER A 275 7.24 34.73 -28.99
CA SER A 275 8.22 35.77 -29.33
C SER A 275 8.80 35.61 -30.73
N LEU A 276 8.96 34.36 -31.21
CA LEU A 276 9.33 34.10 -32.59
C LEU A 276 8.23 34.54 -33.56
N ALA A 277 6.97 34.26 -33.24
CA ALA A 277 5.83 34.73 -34.03
C ALA A 277 5.77 36.25 -34.07
N ASP A 278 5.98 36.93 -32.94
CA ASP A 278 6.09 38.39 -32.89
C ASP A 278 7.27 38.92 -33.71
N MET A 279 8.43 38.26 -33.64
CA MET A 279 9.60 38.63 -34.44
C MET A 279 9.29 38.50 -35.95
N VAL A 280 8.65 37.41 -36.36
CA VAL A 280 8.22 37.21 -37.75
C VAL A 280 7.21 38.28 -38.16
N ASN A 281 6.27 38.64 -37.29
CA ASN A 281 5.28 39.67 -37.58
C ASN A 281 5.91 41.06 -37.72
N HIS A 282 6.81 41.45 -36.82
CA HIS A 282 7.58 42.69 -36.92
C HIS A 282 8.52 42.72 -38.14
N ALA A 283 9.12 41.58 -38.50
CA ALA A 283 9.91 41.46 -39.72
C ALA A 283 9.03 41.62 -40.97
N ALA A 284 7.84 41.02 -40.98
CA ALA A 284 6.84 41.17 -42.03
C ALA A 284 6.37 42.63 -42.18
N GLU A 285 6.19 43.37 -41.08
CA GLU A 285 5.92 44.82 -41.09
C GLU A 285 7.12 45.66 -41.54
N GLY A 286 8.34 45.18 -41.31
CA GLY A 286 9.58 45.85 -41.74
C GLY A 286 9.82 45.77 -43.24
N LEU A 287 9.33 44.72 -43.92
CA LEU A 287 9.49 44.51 -45.36
C LEU A 287 8.85 45.64 -46.20
N PRO A 288 7.60 46.07 -45.97
CA PRO A 288 7.02 47.24 -46.64
C PRO A 288 7.83 48.53 -46.44
N LYS A 289 8.37 48.75 -45.23
CA LYS A 289 9.21 49.93 -44.95
C LYS A 289 10.55 49.87 -45.69
N LEU A 290 11.10 48.68 -45.88
CA LEU A 290 12.28 48.46 -46.72
C LEU A 290 11.96 48.73 -48.19
N GLU A 291 10.83 48.24 -48.69
CA GLU A 291 10.34 48.53 -50.04
C GLU A 291 10.16 50.04 -50.26
N GLU A 292 9.52 50.74 -49.32
CA GLU A 292 9.35 52.19 -49.35
C GLU A 292 10.70 52.92 -49.38
N ARG A 293 11.64 52.55 -48.50
CA ARG A 293 12.98 53.15 -48.46
C ARG A 293 13.76 52.90 -49.74
N ILE A 294 13.70 51.68 -50.30
CA ILE A 294 14.33 51.35 -51.58
C ILE A 294 13.71 52.19 -52.69
N SER A 295 12.39 52.30 -52.75
CA SER A 295 11.66 53.12 -53.73
C SER A 295 12.04 54.61 -53.64
N ILE A 296 12.10 55.17 -52.42
CA ILE A 296 12.57 56.54 -52.18
C ILE A 296 14.03 56.70 -52.63
N LEU A 297 14.90 55.75 -52.31
CA LEU A 297 16.31 55.77 -52.76
C LEU A 297 16.42 55.73 -54.28
N THR A 298 15.68 54.85 -54.94
CA THR A 298 15.68 54.73 -56.40
C THR A 298 15.14 55.98 -57.06
N LYS A 299 14.05 56.57 -56.55
CA LYS A 299 13.53 57.86 -57.02
C LYS A 299 14.54 58.99 -56.78
N GLY A 300 15.12 59.08 -55.59
CA GLY A 300 16.12 60.10 -55.28
C GLY A 300 17.36 60.00 -56.17
N ILE A 301 17.82 58.79 -56.48
CA ILE A 301 18.91 58.56 -57.44
C ILE A 301 18.47 59.00 -58.84
N ALA A 302 17.27 58.62 -59.29
CA ALA A 302 16.75 59.02 -60.60
C ALA A 302 16.63 60.55 -60.73
N ASP A 303 16.10 61.23 -59.72
CA ASP A 303 15.99 62.69 -59.66
C ASP A 303 17.37 63.37 -59.68
N THR A 304 18.34 62.80 -58.94
CA THR A 304 19.73 63.30 -58.91
C THR A 304 20.42 63.11 -60.27
N VAL A 305 20.22 61.96 -60.91
CA VAL A 305 20.76 61.72 -62.26
C VAL A 305 20.12 62.66 -63.27
N GLN A 306 18.81 62.90 -63.19
CA GLN A 306 18.11 63.81 -64.09
C GLN A 306 18.50 65.28 -63.86
N SER A 307 18.72 65.70 -62.61
CA SER A 307 19.20 67.04 -62.29
C SER A 307 20.66 67.23 -62.74
N GLN A 308 21.52 66.23 -62.56
CA GLN A 308 22.89 66.21 -63.06
C GLN A 308 22.91 66.31 -64.59
N GLN A 309 22.02 65.61 -65.29
CA GLN A 309 21.90 65.69 -66.75
C GLN A 309 21.45 67.09 -67.20
N ARG A 310 20.46 67.69 -66.53
CA ARG A 310 20.03 69.07 -66.80
C ARG A 310 21.16 70.08 -66.57
N TRP A 311 21.85 69.95 -65.45
CA TRP A 311 23.00 70.79 -65.12
C TRP A 311 24.11 70.66 -66.18
N ALA A 312 24.43 69.43 -66.61
CA ALA A 312 25.42 69.20 -67.66
C ALA A 312 25.02 69.84 -69.00
N ILE A 313 23.75 69.76 -69.40
CA ILE A 313 23.24 70.42 -70.61
C ILE A 313 23.33 71.94 -70.50
N GLU A 314 22.97 72.51 -69.34
CA GLU A 314 23.01 73.95 -69.10
C GLU A 314 24.45 74.48 -69.09
N GLU A 315 25.37 73.76 -68.47
CA GLU A 315 26.79 74.12 -68.41
C GLU A 315 27.47 73.97 -69.78
N LEU A 316 27.13 72.93 -70.56
CA LEU A 316 27.55 72.81 -71.96
C LEU A 316 26.98 73.96 -72.82
N GLY A 317 25.75 74.39 -72.55
CA GLY A 317 25.14 75.56 -73.20
C GLY A 317 25.88 76.86 -72.89
N LYS A 318 26.19 77.11 -71.61
CA LYS A 318 27.02 78.27 -71.19
C LYS A 318 28.40 78.23 -71.83
N MET A 319 29.05 77.07 -71.84
CA MET A 319 30.35 76.88 -72.46
C MET A 319 30.32 77.18 -73.97
N GLN A 320 29.30 76.70 -74.69
CA GLN A 320 29.10 77.02 -76.11
C GLN A 320 28.94 78.53 -76.33
N GLN A 321 28.19 79.20 -75.47
CA GLN A 321 27.96 80.64 -75.54
C GLN A 321 29.25 81.42 -75.26
N THR A 322 30.03 81.02 -74.25
CA THR A 322 31.35 81.60 -73.94
C THR A 322 32.34 81.41 -75.09
N ILE A 323 32.40 80.21 -75.68
CA ILE A 323 33.25 79.94 -76.85
C ILE A 323 32.86 80.82 -78.03
N SER A 324 31.56 80.99 -78.28
CA SER A 324 31.05 81.85 -79.36
C SER A 324 31.40 83.32 -79.12
N GLN A 325 31.24 83.81 -77.88
CA GLN A 325 31.59 85.16 -77.49
C GLN A 325 33.10 85.41 -77.65
N GLN A 326 33.93 84.46 -77.23
CA GLN A 326 35.38 84.56 -77.30
C GLN A 326 35.89 84.54 -78.75
N LEU A 327 35.28 83.73 -79.63
CA LEU A 327 35.56 83.78 -81.07
C LEU A 327 35.17 85.12 -81.69
N GLN A 328 34.04 85.70 -81.25
CA GLN A 328 33.55 86.99 -81.75
C GLN A 328 34.45 88.15 -81.32
N ASP A 329 34.91 88.17 -80.07
CA ASP A 329 35.85 89.17 -79.56
C ASP A 329 37.21 89.07 -80.26
N GLN A 330 37.70 87.84 -80.52
CA GLN A 330 38.97 87.63 -81.22
C GLN A 330 38.92 88.10 -82.69
N LEU A 331 37.77 87.95 -83.36
CA LEU A 331 37.53 88.49 -84.70
C LEU A 331 37.47 90.03 -84.69
N ALA A 332 36.86 90.64 -83.66
CA ALA A 332 36.79 92.09 -83.51
C ALA A 332 38.18 92.70 -83.27
N ASP A 333 38.99 92.11 -82.40
CA ASP A 333 40.38 92.56 -82.13
C ASP A 333 41.27 92.42 -83.37
N SER A 334 41.14 91.32 -84.13
CA SER A 334 41.87 91.14 -85.39
C SER A 334 41.48 92.19 -86.44
N GLY A 335 40.20 92.55 -86.51
CA GLY A 335 39.71 93.63 -87.38
C GLY A 335 40.24 95.01 -86.99
N ALA A 336 40.38 95.30 -85.70
CA ALA A 336 40.96 96.56 -85.21
C ALA A 336 42.45 96.66 -85.55
N LEU A 337 43.21 95.58 -85.37
CA LEU A 337 44.65 95.53 -85.67
C LEU A 337 44.94 95.76 -87.17
N LEU A 338 44.12 95.17 -88.05
CA LEU A 338 44.23 95.38 -89.50
C LEU A 338 43.96 96.84 -89.90
N LYS A 339 43.00 97.50 -89.23
CA LYS A 339 42.66 98.90 -89.49
C LYS A 339 43.78 99.85 -89.04
N ASP A 340 44.41 99.58 -87.89
CA ASP A 340 45.57 100.35 -87.41
C ASP A 340 46.79 100.17 -88.33
N GLN A 341 47.04 98.95 -88.83
CA GLN A 341 48.09 98.69 -89.81
C GLN A 341 47.87 99.49 -91.11
N GLN A 342 46.62 99.55 -91.58
CA GLN A 342 46.26 100.32 -92.78
C GLN A 342 46.48 101.82 -92.57
N HIS A 343 46.09 102.37 -91.41
CA HIS A 343 46.30 103.78 -91.08
C HIS A 343 47.79 104.16 -90.97
N ALA A 344 48.61 103.31 -90.35
CA ALA A 344 50.05 103.53 -90.25
C ALA A 344 50.73 103.57 -91.64
N SER A 345 50.29 102.72 -92.56
CA SER A 345 50.76 102.70 -93.95
C SER A 345 50.41 103.99 -94.71
N GLN A 346 49.17 104.49 -94.57
CA GLN A 346 48.75 105.76 -95.18
C GLN A 346 49.54 106.96 -94.64
N GLN A 347 49.79 107.02 -93.33
CA GLN A 347 50.59 108.08 -92.71
C GLN A 347 52.06 108.05 -93.15
N HIS A 348 52.60 106.88 -93.50
CA HIS A 348 53.94 106.77 -94.07
C HIS A 348 53.99 107.35 -95.49
N MET A 349 52.95 107.11 -96.29
CA MET A 349 52.83 107.64 -97.66
C MET A 349 52.72 109.17 -97.69
N GLN A 350 51.94 109.75 -96.78
CA GLN A 350 51.81 111.21 -96.66
C GLN A 350 53.13 111.89 -96.28
N ARG A 351 53.89 111.29 -95.34
CA ARG A 351 55.21 111.81 -94.94
C ARG A 351 56.27 111.74 -96.06
N LEU A 352 56.15 110.77 -96.97
CA LEU A 352 57.00 110.71 -98.18
C LEU A 352 56.65 111.85 -99.15
N GLY A 353 55.36 112.15 -99.33
CA GLY A 353 54.90 113.28 -100.16
C GLY A 353 55.43 114.63 -99.68
N GLU A 354 55.30 114.94 -98.39
CA GLU A 354 55.80 116.21 -97.83
C GLU A 354 57.33 116.37 -97.91
N ARG A 355 58.09 115.26 -97.83
CA ARG A 355 59.56 115.31 -97.97
C ARG A 355 60.00 115.60 -99.40
N LEU A 356 59.31 115.01 -100.38
CA LEU A 356 59.58 115.27 -101.80
C LEU A 356 59.27 116.72 -102.16
N GLU A 357 58.17 117.28 -101.65
CA GLU A 357 57.76 118.66 -101.92
C GLU A 357 58.77 119.68 -101.37
N ARG A 358 59.27 119.48 -100.14
CA ARG A 358 60.31 120.33 -99.54
C ARG A 358 61.66 120.23 -100.25
N GLN A 359 62.02 119.06 -100.78
CA GLN A 359 63.27 118.87 -101.53
C GLN A 359 63.24 119.61 -102.88
N VAL A 360 62.09 119.65 -103.56
CA VAL A 360 61.95 120.35 -104.85
C VAL A 360 62.00 121.87 -104.66
N THR A 361 61.33 122.42 -103.64
CA THR A 361 61.32 123.87 -103.37
C THR A 361 62.70 124.41 -102.99
N GLN A 362 63.48 123.64 -102.21
CA GLN A 362 64.82 124.04 -101.80
C GLN A 362 65.82 124.02 -102.97
N LEU A 363 65.59 123.16 -103.96
CA LEU A 363 66.41 123.05 -105.18
C LEU A 363 66.17 124.25 -106.10
N ASP A 364 64.91 124.66 -106.28
CA ASP A 364 64.53 125.85 -107.07
C ASP A 364 65.14 127.13 -106.51
N THR A 365 65.10 127.33 -105.19
CA THR A 365 65.67 128.54 -104.56
C THR A 365 67.19 128.61 -104.72
N SER A 366 67.89 127.48 -104.61
CA SER A 366 69.35 127.44 -104.79
C SER A 366 69.79 127.62 -106.25
N MET A 367 68.97 127.19 -107.22
CA MET A 367 69.21 127.37 -108.64
C MET A 367 69.03 128.83 -109.07
N GLU A 368 68.00 129.52 -108.54
CA GLU A 368 67.70 130.91 -108.87
C GLU A 368 68.79 131.88 -108.36
N GLU A 369 69.32 131.62 -107.15
CA GLU A 369 70.36 132.43 -106.53
C GLU A 369 71.73 132.29 -107.25
N GLU A 370 72.05 131.10 -107.76
CA GLU A 370 73.29 130.83 -108.48
C GLU A 370 73.24 131.34 -109.94
N LEU A 371 72.06 131.30 -110.60
CA LEU A 371 71.83 131.88 -111.93
C LEU A 371 72.00 133.41 -111.91
N ASN A 372 71.51 134.09 -110.87
CA ASN A 372 71.58 135.55 -110.75
C ASN A 372 73.02 136.04 -110.47
N LYS A 373 73.80 135.24 -109.73
CA LYS A 373 75.23 135.47 -109.47
C LYS A 373 76.07 135.32 -110.75
N ALA A 374 75.76 134.33 -111.58
CA ALA A 374 76.43 134.10 -112.87
C ALA A 374 76.12 135.22 -113.90
N LEU A 375 74.88 135.73 -113.95
CA LEU A 375 74.48 136.81 -114.87
C LEU A 375 75.15 138.15 -114.57
N ARG A 376 75.36 138.51 -113.29
CA ARG A 376 76.04 139.76 -112.92
C ARG A 376 77.55 139.72 -113.15
N ALA A 377 78.19 138.56 -112.97
CA ALA A 377 79.60 138.38 -113.32
C ALA A 377 79.84 138.51 -114.83
N PHE A 378 78.88 138.09 -115.66
CA PHE A 378 78.94 138.18 -117.12
C PHE A 378 78.86 139.63 -117.65
N GLY A 379 78.05 140.49 -117.02
CA GLY A 379 77.88 141.89 -117.44
C GLY A 379 79.11 142.78 -117.23
N LEU A 380 79.89 142.54 -116.17
CA LEU A 380 81.14 143.27 -115.90
C LEU A 380 82.29 142.89 -116.85
N GLN A 381 82.30 141.65 -117.36
CA GLN A 381 83.34 141.16 -118.27
C GLN A 381 83.11 141.59 -119.74
N LEU A 382 81.87 141.78 -120.19
CA LEU A 382 81.54 142.21 -121.56
C LEU A 382 81.95 143.67 -121.85
N THR A 383 81.85 144.57 -120.88
CA THR A 383 82.23 145.98 -121.06
C THR A 383 83.75 146.15 -121.18
N ALA A 384 84.53 145.42 -120.38
CA ALA A 384 86.00 145.46 -120.43
C ALA A 384 86.58 144.82 -121.72
N LEU A 385 85.83 143.93 -122.39
CA LEU A 385 86.24 143.30 -123.65
C LEU A 385 85.97 144.20 -124.87
N SER A 386 84.88 144.97 -124.85
CA SER A 386 84.48 145.85 -125.98
C SER A 386 85.42 147.05 -126.15
N GLU A 387 86.01 147.56 -125.06
CA GLU A 387 86.94 148.69 -125.10
C GLU A 387 88.31 148.31 -125.70
N LYS A 388 88.73 147.05 -125.52
CA LYS A 388 89.99 146.51 -126.04
C LYS A 388 89.90 146.10 -127.52
N PHE A 389 88.72 145.66 -127.99
CA PHE A 389 88.52 145.19 -129.37
C PHE A 389 88.50 146.34 -130.41
N VAL A 390 88.07 147.54 -130.03
CA VAL A 390 88.07 148.72 -130.94
C VAL A 390 89.48 149.33 -131.06
N SER A 391 90.29 149.26 -129.99
CA SER A 391 91.65 149.77 -129.96
C SER A 391 92.61 148.99 -130.88
N ASP A 392 92.47 147.67 -130.94
CA ASP A 392 93.45 146.81 -131.62
C ASP A 392 93.27 146.73 -133.15
N TYR A 393 92.06 146.99 -133.69
CA TYR A 393 91.77 146.75 -135.11
C TYR A 393 91.72 148.01 -136.01
N SER A 394 91.65 149.22 -135.45
CA SER A 394 91.59 150.46 -136.24
C SER A 394 92.85 150.76 -137.10
N PRO A 395 94.10 150.52 -136.63
CA PRO A 395 95.30 150.75 -137.46
C PRO A 395 95.44 149.73 -138.62
N LEU A 396 94.71 148.61 -138.57
CA LEU A 396 94.73 147.58 -139.61
C LEU A 396 93.89 148.01 -140.83
N THR A 397 92.78 148.71 -140.59
CA THR A 397 91.92 149.27 -141.66
C THR A 397 92.61 150.40 -142.44
N ASP A 398 93.46 151.20 -141.80
CA ASP A 398 94.21 152.26 -142.49
C ASP A 398 95.35 151.70 -143.37
N LYS A 399 95.99 150.58 -142.96
CA LYS A 399 97.01 149.89 -143.78
C LYS A 399 96.42 149.10 -144.95
N LEU A 400 95.18 148.62 -144.83
CA LEU A 400 94.46 147.99 -145.94
C LEU A 400 94.05 149.02 -147.01
N ARG A 401 93.75 150.27 -146.61
CA ARG A 401 93.42 151.35 -147.55
C ARG A 401 94.65 151.86 -148.32
N SER A 402 95.85 151.86 -147.73
CA SER A 402 97.09 152.25 -148.43
C SER A 402 97.59 151.19 -149.42
N LEU A 403 97.26 149.91 -149.20
CA LEU A 403 97.58 148.81 -150.13
C LEU A 403 96.65 148.77 -151.35
N VAL A 404 95.37 149.11 -151.19
CA VAL A 404 94.43 149.21 -152.33
C VAL A 404 94.77 150.40 -153.24
N HIS A 405 95.43 151.43 -152.72
CA HIS A 405 95.99 152.52 -153.54
C HIS A 405 97.25 152.12 -154.33
N MET A 406 97.84 150.94 -154.10
CA MET A 406 99.13 150.55 -154.69
C MET A 406 99.03 149.45 -155.75
N VAL A 407 97.86 148.81 -155.94
CA VAL A 407 97.73 147.58 -156.75
C VAL A 407 96.94 147.72 -158.05
N GLN A 408 96.20 148.80 -158.32
CA GLN A 408 95.50 148.95 -159.62
C GLN A 408 95.69 150.33 -160.26
N SER A 409 96.95 150.74 -160.30
CA SER A 409 97.52 151.67 -161.30
C SER A 409 98.48 150.96 -162.26
N VAL A 410 98.29 149.65 -162.48
CA VAL A 410 98.99 148.76 -163.44
C VAL A 410 98.07 147.52 -163.55
N ASP A 411 97.14 147.35 -164.49
CA ASP A 411 97.11 147.62 -165.93
C ASP A 411 96.00 148.61 -166.32
N GLU A 412 96.45 149.72 -166.91
CA GLU A 412 95.77 150.84 -167.60
C GLU A 412 94.56 151.55 -166.95
#